data_AF-A0A1M5URP4-F1
#
_entry.id   AF-A0A1M5URP4-F1
#
_cell.length_a   1.000
_cell.length_b   1.000
_cell.length_c   1.000
_cell.angle_alpha   90.00
_cell.angle_beta   90.00
_cell.angle_gamma   90.00
#
_symmetry.space_group_name_H-M   'P 1'
#
loop_
_entity.id
_entity.type
_entity.pdbx_description
1 polymer ?
#
loop_
_entity_poly.entity_id
_entity_poly.type
_entity_poly.pdbx_seq_one_letter_code
_entity_poly.pdbx_strand_id
1 'polypeptide(L)'
;MIDLAPIIFIVTTLIFLSAIAGRIKKIPYPILLVFAGLIIGFVPGVPLVSLDPEMVFLLFLPPLLYRAGWNTSWKDFQASIVPISRLAIGLVLFTTFSVAALAHYFIPGMSWPIAFVLGAIVSPPDAVSATSIISGMGLNRRIVTILEGESLVNDASALIVYRYAIAAVVSSSFVLWKAGLQFLIVASGGILIGFILGYLLCIILKRIKNNPTVETTLLLLVPFVSYPLAERFGVSGVLAVVSTGLVTSWRSSEVISYQGRTQSNAVWDMIVFLLNGIIFILIGLQLSEVVATIEGYKISELILYSLLISATAIVTRIVFIAPAIWFPSLLGNKIHKEEQTFSWKNVLVLSWAGMRGVLSLATAMALPLVMEDGTPLHQRNVILFITFGVILVTLVGQGLTLPILIKGLKIGSSKEQEDEERKLRLMVANSSLDYINDTFKSKDPNEEVIQEIRKLYELRVGWLAGKDFQNRDINVQKQTGNSIFLEQVIKGQLAVTDFKRKLLLRLYRDGNYSVANIRKLEKEMDLDESRLRSQLKTVKDD
;
A
#
# COMPACT_ATOMS: atom_id res chain seq x y z
N MET A 1 -4.48 7.25 -33.85
CA MET A 1 -5.57 6.56 -33.10
C MET A 1 -4.88 5.73 -32.03
N ILE A 2 -5.31 5.79 -30.77
CA ILE A 2 -4.75 4.96 -29.70
C ILE A 2 -5.19 3.52 -29.99
N ASP A 3 -4.24 2.60 -30.18
CA ASP A 3 -4.57 1.18 -30.33
C ASP A 3 -4.96 0.63 -28.95
N LEU A 4 -6.25 0.35 -28.77
CA LEU A 4 -6.81 -0.14 -27.51
C LEU A 4 -6.73 -1.68 -27.41
N ALA A 5 -6.45 -2.38 -28.50
CA ALA A 5 -6.42 -3.84 -28.52
C ALA A 5 -5.41 -4.43 -27.50
N PRO A 6 -4.19 -3.89 -27.34
CA PRO A 6 -3.25 -4.31 -26.30
C PRO A 6 -3.81 -4.23 -24.87
N ILE A 7 -4.48 -3.12 -24.55
CA ILE A 7 -5.03 -2.89 -23.21
C ILE A 7 -6.17 -3.86 -22.93
N ILE A 8 -7.07 -4.05 -23.90
CA ILE A 8 -8.18 -5.01 -23.79
C ILE A 8 -7.64 -6.44 -23.62
N PHE A 9 -6.59 -6.81 -24.36
CA PHE A 9 -5.94 -8.12 -24.24
C PHE A 9 -5.36 -8.34 -22.83
N ILE A 10 -4.66 -7.35 -22.27
CA ILE A 10 -4.09 -7.44 -20.91
C ILE A 10 -5.20 -7.56 -19.87
N VAL A 11 -6.24 -6.73 -19.95
CA VAL A 11 -7.36 -6.77 -18.99
C VAL A 11 -8.12 -8.09 -19.09
N THR A 12 -8.32 -8.63 -20.30
CA THR A 12 -8.96 -9.93 -20.50
C THR A 12 -8.12 -11.05 -19.89
N THR A 13 -6.81 -11.03 -20.13
CA THR A 13 -5.85 -11.97 -19.56
C THR A 13 -5.86 -11.91 -18.03
N LEU A 14 -5.86 -10.69 -17.47
CA LEU A 14 -5.96 -10.46 -16.03
C LEU A 14 -7.20 -11.11 -15.41
N ILE A 15 -8.37 -10.86 -16.00
CA ILE A 15 -9.64 -11.40 -15.50
C ILE A 15 -9.64 -12.93 -15.58
N PHE A 16 -9.18 -13.49 -16.70
CA PHE A 16 -9.09 -14.94 -16.90
C PHE A 16 -8.15 -15.60 -15.87
N LEU A 17 -6.94 -15.06 -15.69
CA LEU A 17 -5.97 -15.58 -14.72
C LEU A 17 -6.49 -15.44 -13.28
N SER A 18 -7.19 -14.35 -12.96
CA SER A 18 -7.78 -14.13 -11.64
C SER A 18 -8.85 -15.17 -11.31
N ALA A 19 -9.70 -15.52 -12.28
CA ALA A 19 -10.71 -16.56 -12.11
C ALA A 19 -10.09 -17.95 -11.85
N ILE A 20 -8.92 -18.22 -12.43
CA ILE A 20 -8.19 -19.49 -12.27
C ILE A 20 -7.35 -19.49 -10.99
N ALA A 21 -6.79 -18.34 -10.59
CA ALA A 21 -5.90 -18.21 -9.43
C ALA A 21 -6.53 -18.74 -8.14
N GLY A 22 -7.85 -18.58 -7.96
CA GLY A 22 -8.59 -19.14 -6.81
C GLY A 22 -8.49 -20.66 -6.67
N ARG A 23 -8.21 -21.39 -7.77
CA ARG A 23 -7.97 -22.85 -7.76
C ARG A 23 -6.51 -23.20 -7.43
N ILE A 24 -5.56 -22.30 -7.67
CA ILE A 24 -4.11 -22.51 -7.47
C ILE A 24 -3.70 -21.87 -6.13
N LYS A 25 -4.11 -22.50 -5.02
CA LYS A 25 -3.89 -21.97 -3.66
C LYS A 25 -2.41 -21.83 -3.23
N LYS A 26 -1.45 -22.31 -4.02
CA LYS A 26 -0.04 -22.39 -3.63
C LYS A 26 0.82 -21.21 -4.11
N ILE A 27 0.39 -20.46 -5.12
CA ILE A 27 1.21 -19.41 -5.76
C ILE A 27 0.57 -18.05 -5.49
N PRO A 28 1.33 -17.06 -4.97
CA PRO A 28 0.84 -15.69 -4.85
C PRO A 28 0.41 -15.13 -6.20
N TYR A 29 -0.75 -14.46 -6.21
CA TYR A 29 -1.38 -13.93 -7.42
C TYR A 29 -0.45 -13.04 -8.28
N PRO A 30 0.31 -12.07 -7.72
CA PRO A 30 1.27 -11.26 -8.50
C PRO A 30 2.26 -12.10 -9.33
N ILE A 31 2.74 -13.20 -8.75
CA ILE A 31 3.76 -14.05 -9.36
C ILE A 31 3.16 -14.83 -10.54
N LEU A 32 1.93 -15.31 -10.38
CA LEU A 32 1.19 -15.98 -11.46
C LEU A 32 1.02 -15.06 -12.67
N LEU A 33 0.70 -13.77 -12.43
CA LEU A 33 0.55 -12.79 -13.51
C LEU A 33 1.87 -12.51 -14.25
N VAL A 34 2.98 -12.34 -13.52
CA VAL A 34 4.30 -12.14 -14.14
C VAL A 34 4.70 -13.35 -14.97
N PHE A 35 4.52 -14.57 -14.46
CA PHE A 35 4.79 -15.79 -15.22
C PHE A 35 3.91 -15.93 -16.45
N ALA A 36 2.63 -15.60 -16.35
CA ALA A 36 1.73 -15.64 -17.50
C ALA A 36 2.15 -14.61 -18.55
N GLY A 37 2.47 -13.36 -18.14
CA GLY A 37 3.02 -12.35 -19.03
C GLY A 37 4.31 -12.81 -19.71
N LEU A 38 5.20 -13.48 -18.98
CA LEU A 38 6.43 -14.05 -19.52
C LEU A 38 6.14 -15.09 -20.60
N ILE A 39 5.26 -16.06 -20.33
CA ILE A 39 4.90 -17.10 -21.31
C ILE A 39 4.28 -16.46 -22.55
N ILE A 40 3.34 -15.53 -22.37
CA ILE A 40 2.64 -14.84 -23.45
C ILE A 40 3.60 -14.00 -24.29
N GLY A 41 4.59 -13.35 -23.67
CA GLY A 41 5.54 -12.47 -24.35
C GLY A 41 6.42 -13.19 -25.39
N PHE A 42 6.61 -14.51 -25.26
CA PHE A 42 7.34 -15.32 -26.25
C PHE A 42 6.43 -15.96 -27.31
N VAL A 43 5.10 -15.80 -27.23
CA VAL A 43 4.18 -16.34 -28.22
C VAL A 43 4.19 -15.44 -29.48
N PRO A 44 4.52 -15.97 -30.66
CA PRO A 44 4.52 -15.19 -31.89
C PRO A 44 3.11 -14.72 -32.24
N GLY A 45 2.97 -13.45 -32.65
CA GLY A 45 1.70 -12.84 -33.04
C GLY A 45 0.92 -12.14 -31.92
N VAL A 46 1.41 -12.17 -30.69
CA VAL A 46 0.89 -11.32 -29.60
C VAL A 46 1.34 -9.87 -29.83
N PRO A 47 0.46 -8.87 -29.67
CA PRO A 47 0.85 -7.47 -29.81
C PRO A 47 1.95 -7.11 -28.78
N LEU A 48 3.05 -6.53 -29.28
CA LEU A 48 4.10 -5.96 -28.43
C LEU A 48 3.55 -4.72 -27.74
N VAL A 49 3.37 -4.82 -26.43
CA VAL A 49 2.91 -3.70 -25.61
C VAL A 49 4.14 -3.04 -24.99
N SER A 50 4.68 -2.03 -25.66
CA SER A 50 5.79 -1.25 -25.10
C SER A 50 5.30 -0.44 -23.91
N LEU A 51 5.93 -0.62 -22.75
CA LEU A 51 5.71 0.22 -21.58
C LEU A 51 6.27 1.62 -21.80
N ASP A 52 5.39 2.62 -21.94
CA ASP A 52 5.80 4.02 -21.89
C ASP A 52 6.13 4.41 -20.42
N PRO A 53 7.36 4.85 -20.10
CA PRO A 53 7.72 5.28 -18.77
C PRO A 53 6.81 6.40 -18.24
N GLU A 54 6.39 7.33 -19.09
CA GLU A 54 5.51 8.44 -18.68
C GLU A 54 4.15 7.92 -18.21
N MET A 55 3.61 6.89 -18.88
CA MET A 55 2.39 6.23 -18.41
C MET A 55 2.59 5.61 -17.03
N VAL A 56 3.73 4.97 -16.75
CA VAL A 56 3.98 4.41 -15.40
C VAL A 56 3.99 5.52 -14.34
N PHE A 57 4.71 6.62 -14.60
CA PHE A 57 4.84 7.73 -13.66
C PHE A 57 3.54 8.52 -13.45
N LEU A 58 2.70 8.66 -14.47
CA LEU A 58 1.49 9.49 -14.41
C LEU A 58 0.20 8.68 -14.15
N LEU A 59 0.10 7.47 -14.69
CA LEU A 59 -1.13 6.67 -14.64
C LEU A 59 -1.12 5.65 -13.50
N PHE A 60 -0.01 4.95 -13.29
CA PHE A 60 0.05 3.80 -12.39
C PHE A 60 0.54 4.16 -10.99
N LEU A 61 1.66 4.87 -10.90
CA LEU A 61 2.33 5.15 -9.63
C LEU A 61 1.52 6.08 -8.71
N PRO A 62 0.93 7.20 -9.17
CA PRO A 62 0.19 8.10 -8.29
C PRO A 62 -1.00 7.46 -7.56
N PRO A 63 -1.93 6.74 -8.21
CA PRO A 63 -3.04 6.11 -7.50
C PRO A 63 -2.57 5.01 -6.53
N LEU A 64 -1.53 4.24 -6.87
CA LEU A 64 -0.98 3.20 -5.98
C LEU A 64 -0.35 3.81 -4.73
N LEU A 65 0.46 4.85 -4.88
CA LEU A 65 1.07 5.57 -3.76
C LEU A 65 0.02 6.27 -2.89
N TYR A 66 -1.00 6.88 -3.52
CA TYR A 66 -2.10 7.50 -2.78
C TYR A 66 -2.84 6.46 -1.93
N ARG A 67 -3.14 5.29 -2.50
CA ARG A 67 -3.80 4.21 -1.77
C ARG A 67 -2.91 3.65 -0.65
N ALA A 68 -1.60 3.52 -0.87
CA ALA A 68 -0.67 3.08 0.16
C ALA A 68 -0.57 4.10 1.31
N GLY A 69 -0.47 5.40 1.00
CA GLY A 69 -0.55 6.48 1.98
C GLY A 69 -1.91 6.50 2.71
N TRP A 70 -3.00 6.23 1.98
CA TRP A 70 -4.33 6.11 2.57
C TRP A 70 -4.43 4.95 3.57
N ASN A 71 -3.81 3.81 3.30
CA ASN A 71 -3.84 2.63 4.17
C ASN A 71 -2.91 2.72 5.38
N THR A 72 -1.94 3.62 5.32
CA THR A 72 -0.98 3.85 6.40
C THR A 72 -1.61 4.67 7.53
N SER A 73 -1.47 4.20 8.77
CA SER A 73 -1.79 4.97 9.97
C SER A 73 -0.77 6.08 10.20
N TRP A 74 -1.23 7.33 10.33
CA TRP A 74 -0.33 8.44 10.66
C TRP A 74 0.45 8.21 11.97
N LYS A 75 -0.22 7.66 12.99
CA LYS A 75 0.43 7.38 14.28
C LYS A 75 1.47 6.28 14.21
N ASP A 76 1.18 5.19 13.52
CA ASP A 76 2.12 4.07 13.40
C ASP A 76 3.32 4.47 12.56
N PHE A 77 3.07 5.29 11.53
CA PHE A 77 4.09 5.89 10.70
C PHE A 77 5.00 6.80 11.53
N GLN A 78 4.44 7.70 12.35
CA GLN A 78 5.22 8.53 13.27
C GLN A 78 6.00 7.69 14.30
N ALA A 79 5.39 6.66 14.88
CA ALA A 79 6.07 5.75 15.82
C ALA A 79 7.20 4.94 15.16
N SER A 80 7.14 4.78 13.84
CA SER A 80 8.14 4.05 13.04
C SER A 80 8.94 4.96 12.10
N ILE A 81 8.94 6.29 12.32
CA ILE A 81 9.57 7.23 11.40
C ILE A 81 11.08 6.99 11.29
N VAL A 82 11.74 6.69 12.42
CA VAL A 82 13.18 6.42 12.46
C VAL A 82 13.56 5.17 11.64
N PRO A 83 12.96 3.98 11.87
CA PRO A 83 13.26 2.82 11.03
C PRO A 83 12.85 3.04 9.57
N ILE A 84 11.71 3.70 9.30
CA ILE A 84 11.28 4.02 7.92
C ILE A 84 12.31 4.90 7.22
N SER A 85 12.75 6.01 7.82
CA SER A 85 13.75 6.91 7.22
C SER A 85 15.11 6.23 7.03
N ARG A 86 15.54 5.37 7.97
CA ARG A 86 16.79 4.59 7.83
C ARG A 86 16.74 3.65 6.63
N LEU A 87 15.60 3.00 6.38
CA LEU A 87 15.43 2.14 5.21
C LEU A 87 15.25 2.96 3.93
N ALA A 88 14.33 3.93 3.95
CA ALA A 88 13.99 4.68 2.75
C ALA A 88 15.12 5.56 2.20
N ILE A 89 16.04 6.03 3.05
CA ILE A 89 17.17 6.86 2.63
C ILE A 89 18.48 6.09 2.79
N GLY A 90 18.76 5.59 3.98
CA GLY A 90 20.03 4.94 4.31
C GLY A 90 20.25 3.65 3.52
N LEU A 91 19.28 2.75 3.51
CA LEU A 91 19.38 1.50 2.75
C LEU A 91 19.42 1.79 1.25
N VAL A 92 18.62 2.73 0.73
CA VAL A 92 18.64 3.11 -0.70
C VAL A 92 20.03 3.59 -1.15
N LEU A 93 20.67 4.49 -0.38
CA LEU A 93 22.02 4.95 -0.69
C LEU A 93 23.06 3.83 -0.59
N PHE A 94 22.93 2.98 0.44
CA PHE A 94 23.83 1.85 0.65
C PHE A 94 23.72 0.80 -0.45
N THR A 95 22.50 0.44 -0.88
CA THR A 95 22.27 -0.48 -2.00
C THR A 95 22.72 0.13 -3.32
N THR A 96 22.44 1.42 -3.56
CA THR A 96 22.92 2.14 -4.74
C THR A 96 24.44 2.03 -4.84
N PHE A 97 25.17 2.40 -3.78
CA PHE A 97 26.63 2.37 -3.79
C PHE A 97 27.17 0.96 -3.96
N SER A 98 26.59 -0.02 -3.27
CA SER A 98 27.04 -1.42 -3.34
C SER A 98 26.83 -2.02 -4.74
N VAL A 99 25.67 -1.76 -5.34
CA VAL A 99 25.36 -2.21 -6.72
C VAL A 99 26.24 -1.47 -7.72
N ALA A 100 26.44 -0.15 -7.56
CA ALA A 100 27.29 0.65 -8.44
C ALA A 100 28.75 0.17 -8.41
N ALA A 101 29.30 -0.05 -7.22
CA ALA A 101 30.66 -0.57 -7.06
C ALA A 101 30.80 -1.94 -7.74
N LEU A 102 29.87 -2.87 -7.48
CA LEU A 102 29.91 -4.19 -8.10
C LEU A 102 29.76 -4.12 -9.63
N ALA A 103 28.84 -3.31 -10.12
CA ALA A 103 28.62 -3.15 -11.55
C ALA A 103 29.84 -2.55 -12.26
N HIS A 104 30.48 -1.53 -11.68
CA HIS A 104 31.68 -0.91 -12.24
C HIS A 104 32.86 -1.90 -12.37
N TYR A 105 33.07 -2.74 -11.36
CA TYR A 105 34.21 -3.69 -11.37
C TYR A 105 33.93 -4.97 -12.16
N PHE A 106 32.69 -5.46 -12.19
CA PHE A 106 32.36 -6.74 -12.83
C PHE A 106 31.79 -6.62 -14.24
N ILE A 107 31.23 -5.47 -14.63
CA ILE A 107 30.69 -5.25 -15.98
C ILE A 107 31.71 -4.43 -16.78
N PRO A 108 32.38 -5.03 -17.79
CA PRO A 108 33.40 -4.35 -18.56
C PRO A 108 32.87 -3.07 -19.21
N GLY A 109 33.64 -1.98 -19.08
CA GLY A 109 33.34 -0.69 -19.71
C GLY A 109 32.25 0.13 -19.03
N MET A 110 31.68 -0.32 -17.91
CA MET A 110 30.68 0.47 -17.18
C MET A 110 31.34 1.57 -16.34
N SER A 111 31.12 2.84 -16.68
CA SER A 111 31.64 3.97 -15.92
C SER A 111 30.94 4.14 -14.57
N TRP A 112 31.57 4.85 -13.62
CA TRP A 112 30.96 5.15 -12.31
C TRP A 112 29.56 5.79 -12.43
N PRO A 113 29.35 6.85 -13.24
CA PRO A 113 28.03 7.45 -13.39
C PRO A 113 26.95 6.47 -13.86
N ILE A 114 27.27 5.63 -14.87
CA ILE A 114 26.35 4.60 -15.40
C ILE A 114 26.07 3.52 -14.34
N ALA A 115 27.09 3.13 -13.57
CA ALA A 115 26.93 2.17 -12.49
C ALA A 115 26.06 2.73 -11.34
N PHE A 116 26.19 4.03 -11.01
CA PHE A 116 25.31 4.71 -10.06
C PHE A 116 23.87 4.82 -10.56
N VAL A 117 23.66 5.01 -11.86
CA VAL A 117 22.34 4.94 -12.49
C VAL A 117 21.71 3.56 -12.28
N LEU A 118 22.44 2.48 -12.59
CA LEU A 118 21.96 1.10 -12.37
C LEU A 118 21.68 0.83 -10.88
N GLY A 119 22.56 1.29 -9.99
CA GLY A 119 22.36 1.21 -8.55
C GLY A 119 21.09 1.92 -8.09
N ALA A 120 20.85 3.14 -8.59
CA ALA A 120 19.67 3.93 -8.25
C ALA A 120 18.38 3.23 -8.69
N ILE A 121 18.37 2.71 -9.92
CA ILE A 121 17.22 2.00 -10.50
C ILE A 121 16.82 0.77 -9.68
N VAL A 122 17.80 -0.02 -9.22
CA VAL A 122 17.59 -1.31 -8.55
C VAL A 122 17.49 -1.18 -7.02
N SER A 123 17.85 -0.02 -6.47
CA SER A 123 17.86 0.24 -5.03
C SER A 123 16.50 0.23 -4.32
N PRO A 124 15.39 0.80 -4.87
CA PRO A 124 14.14 0.90 -4.14
C PRO A 124 13.36 -0.43 -4.19
N PRO A 125 13.04 -1.03 -3.03
CA PRO A 125 12.08 -2.14 -2.98
C PRO A 125 10.64 -1.63 -3.15
N ASP A 126 9.82 -2.44 -3.81
CA ASP A 126 8.38 -2.26 -3.97
C ASP A 126 7.62 -3.01 -2.87
N ALA A 127 7.11 -2.26 -1.89
CA ALA A 127 6.31 -2.86 -0.83
C ALA A 127 4.89 -3.20 -1.25
N VAL A 128 4.36 -2.71 -2.38
CA VAL A 128 3.03 -3.12 -2.87
C VAL A 128 3.07 -4.59 -3.28
N SER A 129 4.11 -4.97 -4.00
CA SER A 129 4.41 -6.37 -4.31
C SER A 129 4.59 -7.20 -3.04
N ALA A 130 5.34 -6.69 -2.05
CA ALA A 130 5.56 -7.42 -0.80
C ALA A 130 4.28 -7.60 0.03
N THR A 131 3.54 -6.52 0.24
CA THR A 131 2.32 -6.49 1.06
C THR A 131 1.20 -7.31 0.44
N SER A 132 1.07 -7.32 -0.89
CA SER A 132 0.09 -8.17 -1.58
C SER A 132 0.39 -9.67 -1.44
N ILE A 133 1.67 -10.07 -1.41
CA ILE A 133 2.08 -11.46 -1.19
C ILE A 133 1.88 -11.88 0.27
N ILE A 134 2.13 -10.98 1.23
CA ILE A 134 1.98 -11.24 2.66
C ILE A 134 0.59 -10.98 3.23
N SER A 135 -0.31 -10.43 2.42
CA SER A 135 -1.69 -10.14 2.81
C SER A 135 -2.38 -11.41 3.31
N GLY A 136 -2.99 -11.33 4.49
CA GLY A 136 -3.67 -12.47 5.14
C GLY A 136 -2.76 -13.46 5.88
N MET A 137 -1.44 -13.23 5.97
CA MET A 137 -0.52 -14.11 6.73
C MET A 137 -0.28 -13.69 8.19
N GLY A 138 -1.08 -12.78 8.74
CA GLY A 138 -1.06 -12.48 10.18
C GLY A 138 0.19 -11.78 10.71
N LEU A 139 0.97 -11.11 9.86
CA LEU A 139 2.20 -10.42 10.27
C LEU A 139 1.93 -9.27 11.25
N ASN A 140 2.92 -8.95 12.08
CA ASN A 140 2.84 -7.84 13.03
C ASN A 140 2.63 -6.52 12.27
N ARG A 141 1.64 -5.74 12.72
CA ARG A 141 1.26 -4.42 12.21
C ARG A 141 2.47 -3.52 11.95
N ARG A 142 3.42 -3.47 12.88
CA ARG A 142 4.61 -2.62 12.77
C ARG A 142 5.50 -3.01 11.59
N ILE A 143 5.60 -4.29 11.26
CA ILE A 143 6.37 -4.75 10.08
C ILE A 143 5.70 -4.27 8.80
N VAL A 144 4.37 -4.44 8.71
CA VAL A 144 3.60 -3.99 7.56
C VAL A 144 3.74 -2.48 7.40
N THR A 145 3.59 -1.70 8.48
CA THR A 145 3.78 -0.24 8.46
C THR A 145 5.19 0.16 8.03
N ILE A 146 6.23 -0.56 8.47
CA ILE A 146 7.61 -0.25 8.06
C ILE A 146 7.84 -0.59 6.59
N LEU A 147 7.33 -1.72 6.10
CA LEU A 147 7.44 -2.09 4.69
C LEU A 147 6.71 -1.08 3.80
N GLU A 148 5.44 -0.77 4.10
CA GLU A 148 4.66 0.23 3.38
C GLU A 148 5.35 1.60 3.45
N GLY A 149 5.74 2.04 4.66
CA GLY A 149 6.41 3.32 4.89
C GLY A 149 7.75 3.46 4.18
N GLU A 150 8.54 2.38 4.12
CA GLU A 150 9.78 2.34 3.34
C GLU A 150 9.48 2.62 1.86
N SER A 151 8.51 1.90 1.27
CA SER A 151 8.14 2.05 -0.14
C SER A 151 7.54 3.40 -0.50
N LEU A 152 6.91 4.08 0.47
CA LEU A 152 6.35 5.42 0.27
C LEU A 152 7.45 6.49 0.09
N VAL A 153 8.64 6.29 0.66
CA VAL A 153 9.71 7.30 0.72
C VAL A 153 10.94 6.89 -0.11
N ASN A 154 11.18 5.59 -0.29
CA ASN A 154 12.32 5.09 -1.05
C ASN A 154 12.22 5.44 -2.54
N ASP A 155 11.02 5.47 -3.12
CA ASP A 155 10.76 5.77 -4.53
C ASP A 155 11.23 7.19 -4.84
N ALA A 156 10.94 8.14 -3.95
CA ALA A 156 11.43 9.50 -4.04
C ALA A 156 12.95 9.57 -3.91
N SER A 157 13.52 8.80 -2.97
CA SER A 157 14.97 8.78 -2.73
C SER A 157 15.73 8.21 -3.92
N ALA A 158 15.29 7.09 -4.46
CA ALA A 158 15.86 6.45 -5.63
C ALA A 158 15.73 7.32 -6.88
N LEU A 159 14.58 7.96 -7.11
CA LEU A 159 14.40 8.89 -8.24
C LEU A 159 15.31 10.11 -8.16
N ILE A 160 15.56 10.65 -6.95
CA ILE A 160 16.50 11.76 -6.78
C ILE A 160 17.93 11.30 -7.06
N VAL A 161 18.34 10.15 -6.50
CA VAL A 161 19.67 9.56 -6.77
C VAL A 161 19.84 9.28 -8.28
N TYR A 162 18.81 8.75 -8.94
CA TYR A 162 18.76 8.53 -10.39
C TYR A 162 18.96 9.81 -11.20
N ARG A 163 18.19 10.88 -10.89
CA ARG A 163 18.32 12.18 -11.58
C ARG A 163 19.73 12.75 -11.44
N TYR A 164 20.34 12.63 -10.25
CA TYR A 164 21.71 13.07 -10.03
C TYR A 164 22.76 12.20 -10.71
N ALA A 165 22.55 10.89 -10.75
CA ALA A 165 23.44 9.98 -11.47
C ALA A 165 23.41 10.29 -12.97
N ILE A 166 22.23 10.53 -13.55
CA ILE A 166 22.11 10.98 -14.95
C ILE A 166 22.75 12.34 -15.16
N ALA A 167 22.49 13.31 -14.28
CA ALA A 167 23.14 14.61 -14.39
C ALA A 167 24.68 14.48 -14.36
N ALA A 168 25.23 13.55 -13.59
CA ALA A 168 26.67 13.26 -13.58
C ALA A 168 27.15 12.56 -14.86
N VAL A 169 26.35 11.67 -15.47
CA VAL A 169 26.63 11.07 -16.79
C VAL A 169 26.73 12.17 -17.85
N VAL A 170 25.81 13.13 -17.81
CA VAL A 170 25.64 14.14 -18.85
C VAL A 170 26.58 15.34 -18.67
N SER A 171 26.71 15.87 -17.45
CA SER A 171 27.43 17.13 -17.17
C SER A 171 28.85 16.95 -16.65
N SER A 172 29.32 15.71 -16.42
CA SER A 172 30.64 15.36 -15.88
C SER A 172 31.05 16.05 -14.56
N SER A 173 30.13 16.75 -13.89
CA SER A 173 30.39 17.45 -12.62
C SER A 173 29.44 16.97 -11.54
N PHE A 174 29.98 16.48 -10.43
CA PHE A 174 29.20 16.00 -9.29
C PHE A 174 29.64 16.68 -8.00
N VAL A 175 28.70 17.29 -7.29
CA VAL A 175 28.94 17.92 -5.99
C VAL A 175 27.99 17.32 -4.96
N LEU A 176 28.53 16.43 -4.11
CA LEU A 176 27.77 15.64 -3.14
C LEU A 176 26.90 16.50 -2.20
N TRP A 177 27.44 17.61 -1.68
CA TRP A 177 26.69 18.50 -0.78
C TRP A 177 25.50 19.17 -1.46
N LYS A 178 25.65 19.57 -2.74
CA LYS A 178 24.55 20.15 -3.52
C LYS A 178 23.44 19.13 -3.74
N ALA A 179 23.78 17.87 -3.99
CA ALA A 179 22.81 16.79 -4.12
C ALA A 179 22.03 16.55 -2.80
N GLY A 180 22.73 16.57 -1.66
CA GLY A 180 22.10 16.44 -0.34
C GLY A 180 21.13 17.59 -0.02
N LEU A 181 21.54 18.84 -0.29
CA LEU A 181 20.69 20.02 -0.06
C LEU A 181 19.47 20.03 -0.98
N GLN A 182 19.66 19.70 -2.26
CA GLN A 182 18.54 19.59 -3.20
C GLN A 182 17.57 18.47 -2.82
N PHE A 183 18.06 17.32 -2.36
CA PHE A 183 17.21 16.24 -1.87
C PHE A 183 16.27 16.77 -0.78
N LEU A 184 16.79 17.54 0.19
CA LEU A 184 15.97 18.15 1.24
C LEU A 184 14.93 19.14 0.67
N ILE A 185 15.30 19.99 -0.29
CA ILE A 185 14.37 20.94 -0.94
C ILE A 185 13.26 20.19 -1.68
N VAL A 186 13.62 19.22 -2.53
CA VAL A 186 12.69 18.46 -3.37
C VAL A 186 11.76 17.61 -2.51
N ALA A 187 12.28 17.01 -1.43
CA ALA A 187 11.49 16.22 -0.49
C ALA A 187 10.53 17.09 0.34
N SER A 188 11.03 18.15 0.97
CA SER A 188 10.21 19.06 1.79
C SER A 188 9.15 19.79 0.98
N GLY A 189 9.49 20.23 -0.24
CA GLY A 189 8.55 20.86 -1.16
C GLY A 189 7.44 19.90 -1.60
N GLY A 190 7.78 18.64 -1.88
CA GLY A 190 6.79 17.60 -2.20
C GLY A 190 5.82 17.37 -1.04
N ILE A 191 6.35 17.21 0.18
CA ILE A 191 5.55 17.07 1.40
C ILE A 191 4.62 18.27 1.61
N LEU A 192 5.13 19.49 1.44
CA LEU A 192 4.37 20.72 1.60
C LEU A 192 3.20 20.80 0.60
N ILE A 193 3.45 20.55 -0.68
CA ILE A 193 2.40 20.54 -1.71
C ILE A 193 1.35 19.48 -1.40
N GLY A 194 1.78 18.28 -1.05
CA GLY A 194 0.86 17.20 -0.71
C GLY A 194 0.01 17.50 0.52
N PHE A 195 0.59 18.13 1.55
CA PHE A 195 -0.13 18.57 2.73
C PHE A 195 -1.21 19.61 2.39
N ILE A 196 -0.84 20.63 1.59
CA ILE A 196 -1.77 21.68 1.14
C ILE A 196 -2.92 21.07 0.34
N LEU A 197 -2.63 20.22 -0.66
CA LEU A 197 -3.64 19.58 -1.49
C LEU A 197 -4.55 18.65 -0.67
N GLY A 198 -3.99 17.85 0.22
CA GLY A 198 -4.76 16.96 1.09
C GLY A 198 -5.70 17.74 2.02
N TYR A 199 -5.22 18.85 2.57
CA TYR A 199 -6.03 19.72 3.42
C TYR A 199 -7.14 20.44 2.63
N LEU A 200 -6.83 20.96 1.44
CA LEU A 200 -7.82 21.55 0.54
C LEU A 200 -8.90 20.53 0.14
N LEU A 201 -8.50 19.30 -0.18
CA LEU A 201 -9.44 18.22 -0.46
C LEU A 201 -10.38 17.97 0.72
N CYS A 202 -9.86 17.93 1.94
CA CYS A 202 -10.68 17.76 3.15
C CYS A 202 -11.72 18.88 3.31
N ILE A 203 -11.37 20.13 2.99
CA ILE A 203 -12.31 21.26 3.01
C ILE A 203 -13.41 21.06 1.96
N ILE A 204 -13.04 20.67 0.75
CA ILE A 204 -13.97 20.45 -0.36
C ILE A 204 -14.93 19.29 -0.03
N LEU A 205 -14.42 18.15 0.41
CA LEU A 205 -15.22 16.98 0.80
C LEU A 205 -16.21 17.33 1.93
N LYS A 206 -15.76 18.10 2.92
CA LYS A 206 -16.63 18.56 4.01
C LYS A 206 -17.79 19.44 3.54
N ARG A 207 -17.65 20.16 2.42
CA ARG A 207 -18.71 20.99 1.82
C ARG A 207 -19.67 20.20 0.92
N ILE A 208 -19.18 19.20 0.21
CA ILE A 208 -19.97 18.43 -0.77
C ILE A 208 -20.95 17.45 -0.12
N LYS A 209 -20.69 17.03 1.13
CA LYS A 209 -21.46 16.07 1.96
C LYS A 209 -22.77 15.56 1.36
N ASN A 210 -22.90 14.22 1.32
CA ASN A 210 -24.06 13.47 0.84
C ASN A 210 -24.10 13.27 -0.68
N ASN A 211 -22.94 13.34 -1.35
CA ASN A 211 -22.82 12.91 -2.74
C ASN A 211 -21.67 11.90 -2.88
N PRO A 212 -21.93 10.59 -2.64
CA PRO A 212 -20.92 9.54 -2.63
C PRO A 212 -20.12 9.43 -3.94
N THR A 213 -20.79 9.67 -5.07
CA THR A 213 -20.16 9.64 -6.40
C THR A 213 -19.16 10.78 -6.55
N VAL A 214 -19.52 12.01 -6.20
CA VAL A 214 -18.59 13.15 -6.27
C VAL A 214 -17.45 13.00 -5.27
N GLU A 215 -17.73 12.54 -4.04
CA GLU A 215 -16.72 12.23 -3.03
C GLU A 215 -15.70 11.21 -3.58
N THR A 216 -16.17 10.11 -4.17
CA THR A 216 -15.33 9.06 -4.74
C THR A 216 -14.52 9.58 -5.94
N THR A 217 -15.15 10.28 -6.88
CA THR A 217 -14.47 10.81 -8.07
C THR A 217 -13.37 11.81 -7.71
N LEU A 218 -13.59 12.66 -6.70
CA LEU A 218 -12.54 13.57 -6.22
C LEU A 218 -11.35 12.82 -5.63
N LEU A 219 -11.60 11.77 -4.84
CA LEU A 219 -10.53 10.93 -4.29
C LEU A 219 -9.72 10.24 -5.40
N LEU A 220 -10.37 9.84 -6.50
CA LEU A 220 -9.68 9.28 -7.67
C LEU A 220 -8.88 10.32 -8.45
N LEU A 221 -9.38 11.55 -8.56
CA LEU A 221 -8.75 12.62 -9.33
C LEU A 221 -7.48 13.15 -8.65
N VAL A 222 -7.49 13.28 -7.32
CA VAL A 222 -6.43 13.91 -6.53
C VAL A 222 -5.01 13.34 -6.74
N PRO A 223 -4.75 12.03 -6.84
CA PRO A 223 -3.42 11.52 -7.19
C PRO A 223 -2.92 12.06 -8.55
N PHE A 224 -3.79 12.17 -9.55
CA PHE A 224 -3.47 12.71 -10.87
C PHE A 224 -3.28 14.23 -10.89
N VAL A 225 -3.66 14.93 -9.82
CA VAL A 225 -3.39 16.36 -9.64
C VAL A 225 -2.12 16.57 -8.82
N SER A 226 -1.97 15.84 -7.73
CA SER A 226 -0.86 16.00 -6.77
C SER A 226 0.50 15.65 -7.38
N TYR A 227 0.61 14.55 -8.14
CA TYR A 227 1.86 14.15 -8.77
C TYR A 227 2.34 15.19 -9.81
N PRO A 228 1.57 15.52 -10.86
CA PRO A 228 2.07 16.41 -11.91
C PRO A 228 2.24 17.85 -11.41
N LEU A 229 1.45 18.29 -10.43
CA LEU A 229 1.62 19.62 -9.85
C LEU A 229 2.98 19.74 -9.15
N ALA A 230 3.34 18.76 -8.33
CA ALA A 230 4.63 18.74 -7.65
C ALA A 230 5.82 18.66 -8.63
N GLU A 231 5.72 17.82 -9.67
CA GLU A 231 6.76 17.74 -10.71
C GLU A 231 6.92 19.05 -11.49
N ARG A 232 5.83 19.80 -11.73
CA ARG A 232 5.91 21.14 -12.36
C ARG A 232 6.66 22.16 -11.50
N PHE A 233 6.60 22.03 -10.17
CA PHE A 233 7.39 22.85 -9.25
C PHE A 233 8.82 22.31 -9.05
N GLY A 234 9.20 21.22 -9.73
CA GLY A 234 10.50 20.59 -9.59
C GLY A 234 10.71 19.90 -8.25
N VAL A 235 9.64 19.60 -7.52
CA VAL A 235 9.69 18.90 -6.22
C VAL A 235 9.14 17.48 -6.36
N SER A 236 9.27 16.64 -5.32
CA SER A 236 8.94 15.21 -5.42
C SER A 236 7.44 14.95 -5.62
N GLY A 237 7.04 14.49 -6.80
CA GLY A 237 5.67 14.03 -7.07
C GLY A 237 5.24 12.86 -6.19
N VAL A 238 6.13 11.88 -5.98
CA VAL A 238 5.94 10.73 -5.08
C VAL A 238 5.53 11.20 -3.68
N LEU A 239 6.34 12.05 -3.03
CA LEU A 239 6.07 12.50 -1.66
C LEU A 239 4.84 13.41 -1.56
N ALA A 240 4.52 14.16 -2.61
CA ALA A 240 3.29 14.95 -2.67
C ALA A 240 2.05 14.06 -2.64
N VAL A 241 2.00 13.02 -3.46
CA VAL A 241 0.89 12.05 -3.50
C VAL A 241 0.74 11.34 -2.16
N VAL A 242 1.85 10.83 -1.61
CA VAL A 242 1.86 10.13 -0.31
C VAL A 242 1.36 11.03 0.81
N SER A 243 1.87 12.26 0.90
CA SER A 243 1.47 13.23 1.92
C SER A 243 -0.01 13.59 1.77
N THR A 244 -0.50 13.71 0.53
CA THR A 244 -1.91 13.92 0.24
C THR A 244 -2.76 12.75 0.77
N GLY A 245 -2.38 11.50 0.48
CA GLY A 245 -3.08 10.30 0.96
C GLY A 245 -3.09 10.15 2.49
N LEU A 246 -1.98 10.48 3.16
CA LEU A 246 -1.89 10.45 4.62
C LEU A 246 -2.82 11.49 5.27
N VAL A 247 -2.82 12.73 4.76
CA VAL A 247 -3.67 13.82 5.29
C VAL A 247 -5.16 13.52 5.09
N THR A 248 -5.53 13.01 3.91
CA THR A 248 -6.93 12.70 3.60
C THR A 248 -7.43 11.49 4.39
N SER A 249 -6.58 10.46 4.57
CA SER A 249 -6.85 9.32 5.46
C SER A 249 -7.06 9.74 6.91
N TRP A 250 -6.22 10.63 7.44
CA TRP A 250 -6.30 11.08 8.83
C TRP A 250 -7.64 11.76 9.17
N ARG A 251 -8.26 12.47 8.22
CA ARG A 251 -9.55 13.16 8.41
C ARG A 251 -10.74 12.47 7.75
N SER A 252 -10.53 11.32 7.12
CA SER A 252 -11.52 10.62 6.28
C SER A 252 -12.88 10.41 6.95
N SER A 253 -12.87 9.98 8.21
CA SER A 253 -14.04 9.71 9.04
C SER A 253 -14.82 10.95 9.48
N GLU A 254 -14.24 12.15 9.34
CA GLU A 254 -14.91 13.43 9.59
C GLU A 254 -15.50 14.05 8.32
N VAL A 255 -14.88 13.78 7.17
CA VAL A 255 -15.16 14.51 5.92
C VAL A 255 -15.89 13.69 4.86
N ILE A 256 -15.90 12.36 4.95
CA ILE A 256 -16.54 11.46 3.98
C ILE A 256 -17.79 10.82 4.59
N SER A 257 -18.85 10.72 3.79
CA SER A 257 -20.09 10.03 4.17
C SER A 257 -19.90 8.50 4.24
N TYR A 258 -20.78 7.79 4.96
CA TYR A 258 -20.72 6.32 5.05
C TYR A 258 -20.87 5.64 3.68
N GLN A 259 -21.75 6.17 2.83
CA GLN A 259 -21.93 5.73 1.46
C GLN A 259 -20.68 6.03 0.62
N GLY A 260 -20.12 7.24 0.76
CA GLY A 260 -18.89 7.64 0.10
C GLY A 260 -17.71 6.74 0.46
N ARG A 261 -17.53 6.38 1.75
CA ARG A 261 -16.48 5.45 2.19
C ARG A 261 -16.69 4.05 1.62
N THR A 262 -17.91 3.54 1.65
CA THR A 262 -18.23 2.20 1.13
C THR A 262 -17.98 2.12 -0.37
N GLN A 263 -18.50 3.09 -1.12
CA GLN A 263 -18.32 3.20 -2.57
C GLN A 263 -16.84 3.41 -2.93
N SER A 264 -16.17 4.36 -2.27
CA SER A 264 -14.77 4.68 -2.54
C SER A 264 -13.85 3.48 -2.28
N ASN A 265 -14.04 2.76 -1.17
CA ASN A 265 -13.24 1.55 -0.92
C ASN A 265 -13.45 0.48 -2.01
N ALA A 266 -14.70 0.23 -2.44
CA ALA A 266 -14.97 -0.73 -3.50
C ALA A 266 -14.31 -0.34 -4.83
N VAL A 267 -14.39 0.94 -5.19
CA VAL A 267 -13.78 1.47 -6.42
C VAL A 267 -12.25 1.42 -6.34
N TRP A 268 -11.66 1.78 -5.21
CA TRP A 268 -10.22 1.69 -4.99
C TRP A 268 -9.70 0.25 -5.04
N ASP A 269 -10.42 -0.69 -4.44
CA ASP A 269 -10.04 -2.10 -4.46
C ASP A 269 -10.05 -2.64 -5.91
N MET A 270 -11.02 -2.22 -6.73
CA MET A 270 -11.07 -2.55 -8.16
C MET A 270 -9.92 -1.89 -8.95
N ILE A 271 -9.66 -0.60 -8.72
CA ILE A 271 -8.58 0.13 -9.42
C ILE A 271 -7.21 -0.45 -9.08
N VAL A 272 -6.93 -0.70 -7.80
CA VAL A 272 -5.65 -1.28 -7.37
C VAL A 272 -5.47 -2.68 -7.94
N PHE A 273 -6.54 -3.48 -7.98
CA PHE A 273 -6.54 -4.79 -8.62
C PHE A 273 -6.20 -4.69 -10.11
N LEU A 274 -6.84 -3.77 -10.85
CA LEU A 274 -6.56 -3.56 -12.28
C LEU A 274 -5.14 -3.05 -12.51
N LEU A 275 -4.71 -2.02 -11.78
CA LEU A 275 -3.39 -1.39 -11.96
C LEU A 275 -2.26 -2.37 -11.66
N ASN A 276 -2.27 -3.01 -10.48
CA ASN A 276 -1.27 -4.02 -10.13
C ASN A 276 -1.31 -5.19 -11.11
N GLY A 277 -2.51 -5.59 -11.50
CA GLY A 277 -2.73 -6.64 -12.48
C GLY A 277 -2.04 -6.40 -13.82
N ILE A 278 -2.36 -5.26 -14.41
CA ILE A 278 -1.80 -4.79 -15.68
C ILE A 278 -0.28 -4.68 -15.58
N ILE A 279 0.22 -4.04 -14.51
CA ILE A 279 1.64 -3.89 -14.21
C ILE A 279 2.36 -5.23 -14.21
N PHE A 280 1.86 -6.23 -13.49
CA PHE A 280 2.55 -7.51 -13.34
C PHE A 280 2.59 -8.29 -14.65
N ILE A 281 1.51 -8.24 -15.44
CA ILE A 281 1.48 -8.82 -16.78
C ILE A 281 2.48 -8.09 -17.70
N LEU A 282 2.49 -6.76 -17.68
CA LEU A 282 3.38 -5.93 -18.51
C LEU A 282 4.86 -6.17 -18.18
N ILE A 283 5.22 -6.29 -16.90
CA ILE A 283 6.57 -6.70 -16.50
C ILE A 283 6.92 -8.03 -17.18
N GLY A 284 6.05 -9.06 -17.08
CA GLY A 284 6.28 -10.35 -17.73
C GLY A 284 6.47 -10.25 -19.25
N LEU A 285 5.62 -9.47 -19.92
CA LEU A 285 5.68 -9.26 -21.38
C LEU A 285 6.97 -8.58 -21.83
N GLN A 286 7.52 -7.67 -21.02
CA GLN A 286 8.70 -6.87 -21.37
C GLN A 286 9.98 -7.72 -21.57
N LEU A 287 10.04 -8.94 -21.03
CA LEU A 287 11.22 -9.80 -21.17
C LEU A 287 11.56 -10.09 -22.62
N SER A 288 10.57 -10.40 -23.47
CA SER A 288 10.85 -10.81 -24.85
C SER A 288 11.44 -9.67 -25.66
N GLU A 289 10.96 -8.44 -25.46
CA GLU A 289 11.52 -7.23 -26.07
C GLU A 289 12.94 -6.96 -25.58
N VAL A 290 13.18 -7.06 -24.28
CA VAL A 290 14.50 -6.85 -23.68
C VAL A 290 15.51 -7.88 -24.19
N VAL A 291 15.11 -9.14 -24.37
CA VAL A 291 15.97 -10.18 -24.96
C VAL A 291 16.24 -9.93 -26.45
N ALA A 292 15.23 -9.48 -27.20
CA ALA A 292 15.36 -9.22 -28.63
C ALA A 292 16.26 -8.02 -28.96
N THR A 293 16.41 -7.07 -28.03
CA THR A 293 17.16 -5.81 -28.25
C THR A 293 18.65 -5.91 -27.86
N ILE A 294 19.11 -7.10 -27.46
CA ILE A 294 20.50 -7.30 -27.02
C ILE A 294 21.37 -7.71 -28.21
N GLU A 295 22.26 -6.81 -28.57
CA GLU A 295 23.32 -7.06 -29.54
C GLU A 295 24.70 -6.96 -28.85
N GLY A 296 25.62 -7.87 -29.18
CA GLY A 296 27.02 -7.79 -28.74
C GLY A 296 27.34 -8.35 -27.35
N TYR A 297 26.38 -8.89 -26.61
CA TYR A 297 26.61 -9.58 -25.32
C TYR A 297 26.10 -11.02 -25.35
N LYS A 298 26.81 -11.92 -24.67
CA LYS A 298 26.30 -13.28 -24.45
C LYS A 298 25.21 -13.24 -23.39
N ILE A 299 24.06 -13.85 -23.68
CA ILE A 299 22.92 -13.94 -22.75
C ILE A 299 23.34 -14.54 -21.40
N SER A 300 24.23 -15.54 -21.41
CA SER A 300 24.75 -16.17 -20.19
C SER A 300 25.50 -15.20 -19.27
N GLU A 301 26.27 -14.26 -19.83
CA GLU A 301 27.01 -13.25 -19.07
C GLU A 301 26.03 -12.25 -18.45
N LEU A 302 25.01 -11.83 -19.21
CA LEU A 302 23.99 -10.93 -18.70
C LEU A 302 23.15 -11.58 -17.59
N ILE A 303 22.83 -12.88 -17.71
CA ILE A 303 22.16 -13.63 -16.63
C ILE A 303 23.05 -13.65 -15.37
N LEU A 304 24.36 -13.88 -15.53
CA LEU A 304 25.30 -13.85 -14.42
C LEU A 304 25.33 -12.46 -13.74
N TYR A 305 25.40 -11.37 -14.50
CA TYR A 305 25.37 -10.02 -13.95
C TYR A 305 24.05 -9.74 -13.22
N SER A 306 22.91 -10.12 -13.79
CA SER A 306 21.60 -10.02 -13.14
C SER A 306 21.55 -10.78 -11.82
N LEU A 307 22.09 -12.00 -11.76
CA LEU A 307 22.15 -12.80 -10.53
C LEU A 307 23.08 -12.17 -9.49
N LEU A 308 24.27 -11.71 -9.89
CA LEU A 308 25.23 -11.06 -8.99
C LEU A 308 24.66 -9.77 -8.40
N ILE A 309 24.03 -8.93 -9.22
CA ILE A 309 23.42 -7.69 -8.76
C ILE A 309 22.22 -7.99 -7.86
N SER A 310 21.39 -8.98 -8.20
CA SER A 310 20.30 -9.43 -7.34
C SER A 310 20.80 -9.90 -5.98
N ALA A 311 21.83 -10.76 -5.96
CA ALA A 311 22.44 -11.24 -4.73
C ALA A 311 23.01 -10.09 -3.91
N THR A 312 23.69 -9.14 -4.55
CA THR A 312 24.22 -7.93 -3.89
C THR A 312 23.09 -7.13 -3.26
N ALA A 313 22.01 -6.90 -3.98
CA ALA A 313 20.86 -6.12 -3.51
C ALA A 313 20.08 -6.82 -2.38
N ILE A 314 20.12 -8.16 -2.31
CA ILE A 314 19.55 -8.95 -1.21
C ILE A 314 20.48 -8.95 0.01
N VAL A 315 21.77 -9.24 -0.19
CA VAL A 315 22.77 -9.30 0.88
C VAL A 315 22.93 -7.94 1.54
N THR A 316 23.00 -6.86 0.77
CA THR A 316 23.08 -5.48 1.30
C THR A 316 21.89 -5.17 2.20
N ARG A 317 20.67 -5.56 1.82
CA ARG A 317 19.47 -5.40 2.65
C ARG A 317 19.58 -6.20 3.96
N ILE A 318 20.02 -7.46 3.89
CA ILE A 318 20.22 -8.29 5.08
C ILE A 318 21.26 -7.67 6.01
N VAL A 319 22.42 -7.31 5.47
CA VAL A 319 23.55 -6.72 6.21
C VAL A 319 23.17 -5.37 6.83
N PHE A 320 22.41 -4.53 6.12
CA PHE A 320 22.00 -3.23 6.64
C PHE A 320 20.98 -3.34 7.76
N ILE A 321 20.08 -4.32 7.70
CA ILE A 321 19.00 -4.50 8.67
C ILE A 321 19.46 -5.34 9.87
N ALA A 322 20.41 -6.25 9.71
CA ALA A 322 20.89 -7.14 10.77
C ALA A 322 21.40 -6.44 12.04
N PRO A 323 22.07 -5.26 11.99
CA PRO A 323 22.43 -4.48 13.17
C PRO A 323 21.24 -4.14 14.08
N ALA A 324 20.01 -4.10 13.55
CA ALA A 324 18.81 -3.89 14.37
C ALA A 324 18.54 -5.04 15.36
N ILE A 325 19.09 -6.23 15.10
CA ILE A 325 19.02 -7.41 15.99
C ILE A 325 20.08 -7.30 17.10
N TRP A 326 21.31 -6.94 16.72
CA TRP A 326 22.47 -6.99 17.63
C TRP A 326 22.64 -5.74 18.47
N PHE A 327 22.16 -4.58 17.99
CA PHE A 327 22.31 -3.30 18.66
C PHE A 327 20.97 -2.53 18.74
N PRO A 328 19.96 -3.06 19.46
CA PRO A 328 18.68 -2.37 19.64
C PRO A 328 18.84 -0.99 20.30
N SER A 329 19.93 -0.75 21.04
CA SER A 329 20.28 0.54 21.63
C SER A 329 20.63 1.63 20.60
N LEU A 330 21.16 1.27 19.41
CA LEU A 330 21.41 2.20 18.30
C LEU A 330 20.12 2.65 17.60
N LEU A 331 19.00 1.95 17.81
CA LEU A 331 17.67 2.38 17.33
C LEU A 331 17.00 3.39 18.26
N GLY A 332 17.65 3.77 19.37
CA GLY A 332 17.40 5.02 20.10
C GLY A 332 15.94 5.44 20.22
N ASN A 333 15.22 4.86 21.18
CA ASN A 333 14.18 5.61 21.88
C ASN A 333 13.93 5.02 23.27
N LYS A 334 14.34 5.77 24.30
CA LYS A 334 13.99 5.51 25.71
C LYS A 334 12.49 5.76 26.01
N ILE A 335 11.71 6.23 25.03
CA ILE A 335 10.36 6.79 25.23
C ILE A 335 9.24 5.72 25.18
N HIS A 336 9.46 4.54 24.59
CA HIS A 336 8.47 3.45 24.59
C HIS A 336 9.17 2.13 24.90
N LYS A 337 9.56 1.96 26.17
CA LYS A 337 10.42 0.87 26.62
C LYS A 337 9.69 -0.44 26.91
N GLU A 338 8.36 -0.48 26.85
CA GLU A 338 7.62 -1.62 27.40
C GLU A 338 7.05 -2.63 26.40
N GLU A 339 6.91 -2.33 25.11
CA GLU A 339 6.33 -3.32 24.19
C GLU A 339 7.04 -3.38 22.83
N GLN A 340 7.62 -4.56 22.55
CA GLN A 340 7.99 -5.08 21.23
C GLN A 340 9.37 -4.67 20.68
N THR A 341 10.42 -5.24 21.26
CA THR A 341 11.66 -5.55 20.54
C THR A 341 11.34 -6.36 19.28
N PHE A 342 11.93 -6.01 18.13
CA PHE A 342 11.79 -6.84 16.93
C PHE A 342 12.29 -8.25 17.26
N SER A 343 11.39 -9.24 17.24
CA SER A 343 11.82 -10.63 17.19
C SER A 343 12.74 -10.80 16.00
N TRP A 344 13.84 -11.54 16.14
CA TRP A 344 14.76 -11.84 15.03
C TRP A 344 14.02 -12.40 13.81
N LYS A 345 12.91 -13.12 14.05
CA LYS A 345 11.98 -13.61 13.03
C LYS A 345 11.38 -12.48 12.17
N ASN A 346 10.93 -11.41 12.83
CA ASN A 346 10.36 -10.23 12.18
C ASN A 346 11.42 -9.48 11.37
N VAL A 347 12.65 -9.40 11.89
CA VAL A 347 13.76 -8.78 11.18
C VAL A 347 14.12 -9.57 9.92
N LEU A 348 14.17 -10.91 10.00
CA LEU A 348 14.40 -11.75 8.82
C LEU A 348 13.32 -11.57 7.75
N VAL A 349 12.04 -11.51 8.13
CA VAL A 349 10.95 -11.23 7.19
C VAL A 349 11.13 -9.85 6.54
N LEU A 350 11.44 -8.82 7.33
CA LEU A 350 11.67 -7.46 6.83
C LEU A 350 12.86 -7.41 5.85
N SER A 351 13.95 -8.13 6.16
CA SER A 351 15.12 -8.24 5.29
C SER A 351 14.83 -9.01 4.00
N TRP A 352 13.96 -10.02 4.05
CA TRP A 352 13.63 -10.85 2.89
C TRP A 352 12.56 -10.25 1.97
N ALA A 353 11.71 -9.35 2.48
CA ALA A 353 10.59 -8.76 1.75
C ALA A 353 10.97 -7.61 0.77
N GLY A 354 12.25 -7.51 0.37
CA GLY A 354 12.75 -6.45 -0.53
C GLY A 354 12.55 -6.74 -2.02
N MET A 355 11.32 -6.98 -2.47
CA MET A 355 11.02 -7.22 -3.89
C MET A 355 11.21 -5.95 -4.72
N ARG A 356 11.71 -6.05 -5.96
CA ARG A 356 11.79 -4.88 -6.87
C ARG A 356 10.58 -4.91 -7.81
N GLY A 357 10.10 -3.72 -8.17
CA GLY A 357 8.85 -3.58 -8.89
C GLY A 357 8.94 -2.69 -10.12
N VAL A 358 7.79 -2.15 -10.49
CA VAL A 358 7.55 -1.37 -11.71
C VAL A 358 8.40 -0.13 -11.80
N LEU A 359 8.65 0.53 -10.66
CA LEU A 359 9.41 1.78 -10.67
C LEU A 359 10.81 1.56 -11.22
N SER A 360 11.47 0.45 -10.85
CA SER A 360 12.77 0.07 -11.41
C SER A 360 12.68 -0.12 -12.92
N LEU A 361 11.65 -0.80 -13.42
CA LEU A 361 11.49 -1.01 -14.87
C LEU A 361 11.25 0.31 -15.61
N ALA A 362 10.33 1.15 -15.13
CA ALA A 362 9.99 2.43 -15.74
C ALA A 362 11.18 3.40 -15.72
N THR A 363 11.92 3.46 -14.62
CA THR A 363 13.14 4.29 -14.53
C THR A 363 14.24 3.81 -15.47
N ALA A 364 14.42 2.50 -15.63
CA ALA A 364 15.37 1.97 -16.61
C ALA A 364 14.95 2.28 -18.05
N MET A 365 13.65 2.20 -18.36
CA MET A 365 13.13 2.51 -19.69
C MET A 365 13.18 4.01 -20.01
N ALA A 366 13.05 4.87 -18.98
CA ALA A 366 13.18 6.32 -19.05
C ALA A 366 14.62 6.80 -19.29
N LEU A 367 15.61 5.90 -19.39
CA LEU A 367 16.97 6.28 -19.72
C LEU A 367 17.04 6.92 -21.11
N PRO A 368 17.72 8.08 -21.24
CA PRO A 368 17.83 8.78 -22.51
C PRO A 368 18.55 7.90 -23.54
N LEU A 369 18.10 7.98 -24.79
CA LEU A 369 18.71 7.25 -25.90
C LEU A 369 20.05 7.87 -26.32
N VAL A 370 20.18 9.19 -26.17
CA VAL A 370 21.34 9.99 -26.55
C VAL A 370 21.79 10.87 -25.39
N MET A 371 23.10 11.09 -25.30
CA MET A 371 23.71 12.10 -24.42
C MET A 371 23.52 13.51 -25.01
N GLU A 372 23.86 14.57 -24.24
CA GLU A 372 23.72 15.97 -24.68
C GLU A 372 24.57 16.30 -25.93
N ASP A 373 25.66 15.57 -26.16
CA ASP A 373 26.52 15.69 -27.34
C ASP A 373 25.99 14.91 -28.56
N GLY A 374 24.82 14.29 -28.47
CA GLY A 374 24.20 13.48 -29.52
C GLY A 374 24.74 12.06 -29.63
N THR A 375 25.68 11.65 -28.77
CA THR A 375 26.22 10.29 -28.79
C THR A 375 25.22 9.29 -28.17
N PRO A 376 25.11 8.05 -28.67
CA PRO A 376 24.24 7.04 -28.07
C PRO A 376 24.66 6.71 -26.63
N LEU A 377 23.68 6.54 -25.74
CA LEU A 377 23.95 6.06 -24.39
C LEU A 377 24.37 4.58 -24.42
N HIS A 378 25.68 4.35 -24.39
CA HIS A 378 26.25 3.01 -24.32
C HIS A 378 25.71 2.24 -23.09
N GLN A 379 25.49 0.94 -23.26
CA GLN A 379 25.04 0.01 -22.20
C GLN A 379 23.59 0.21 -21.68
N ARG A 380 22.76 1.05 -22.30
CA ARG A 380 21.33 1.17 -21.95
C ARG A 380 20.61 -0.20 -21.94
N ASN A 381 20.80 -0.99 -23.00
CA ASN A 381 20.16 -2.31 -23.13
C ASN A 381 20.67 -3.31 -22.07
N VAL A 382 21.93 -3.17 -21.65
CA VAL A 382 22.52 -3.97 -20.56
C VAL A 382 21.86 -3.59 -19.23
N ILE A 383 21.67 -2.30 -18.94
CA ILE A 383 20.95 -1.84 -17.75
C ILE A 383 19.51 -2.35 -17.75
N LEU A 384 18.82 -2.28 -18.88
CA LEU A 384 17.45 -2.79 -19.02
C LEU A 384 17.38 -4.29 -18.71
N PHE A 385 18.26 -5.10 -19.30
CA PHE A 385 18.29 -6.53 -19.04
C PHE A 385 18.61 -6.86 -17.59
N ILE A 386 19.59 -6.18 -16.99
CA ILE A 386 19.95 -6.41 -15.60
C ILE A 386 18.80 -6.01 -14.68
N THR A 387 18.20 -4.84 -14.90
CA THR A 387 17.05 -4.38 -14.10
C THR A 387 15.91 -5.37 -14.17
N PHE A 388 15.59 -5.85 -15.38
CA PHE A 388 14.58 -6.86 -15.59
C PHE A 388 14.92 -8.19 -14.86
N GLY A 389 16.16 -8.65 -15.00
CA GLY A 389 16.65 -9.84 -14.30
C GLY A 389 16.53 -9.71 -12.78
N VAL A 390 16.86 -8.54 -12.22
CA VAL A 390 16.71 -8.29 -10.78
C VAL A 390 15.25 -8.28 -10.35
N ILE A 391 14.36 -7.69 -11.14
CA ILE A 391 12.91 -7.74 -10.88
C ILE A 391 12.45 -9.20 -10.87
N LEU A 392 12.82 -10.02 -11.84
CA LEU A 392 12.45 -11.45 -11.83
C LEU A 392 12.97 -12.19 -10.61
N VAL A 393 14.28 -12.09 -10.31
CA VAL A 393 14.87 -12.82 -9.17
C VAL A 393 14.22 -12.40 -7.85
N THR A 394 13.90 -11.12 -7.69
CA THR A 394 13.38 -10.61 -6.43
C THR A 394 11.86 -10.80 -6.34
N LEU A 395 11.09 -10.35 -7.33
CA LEU A 395 9.63 -10.47 -7.36
C LEU A 395 9.16 -11.92 -7.40
N VAL A 396 9.75 -12.75 -8.27
CA VAL A 396 9.38 -14.16 -8.38
C VAL A 396 10.10 -15.01 -7.35
N GLY A 397 11.43 -14.88 -7.24
CA GLY A 397 12.23 -15.70 -6.33
C GLY A 397 11.97 -15.39 -4.86
N GLN A 398 12.09 -14.13 -4.42
CA GLN A 398 11.76 -13.76 -3.04
C GLN A 398 10.25 -13.85 -2.79
N GLY A 399 9.42 -13.52 -3.77
CA GLY A 399 7.96 -13.62 -3.63
C GLY A 399 7.44 -15.04 -3.40
N LEU A 400 8.02 -16.06 -4.05
CA LEU A 400 7.64 -17.47 -3.83
C LEU A 400 8.18 -18.00 -2.50
N THR A 401 9.36 -17.55 -2.08
CA THR A 401 10.03 -18.03 -0.87
C THR A 401 9.54 -17.33 0.40
N LEU A 402 9.03 -16.10 0.32
CA LEU A 402 8.58 -15.32 1.47
C LEU A 402 7.41 -15.97 2.24
N PRO A 403 6.32 -16.48 1.60
CA PRO A 403 5.27 -17.22 2.31
C PRO A 403 5.77 -18.50 2.99
N ILE A 404 6.74 -19.18 2.37
CA ILE A 404 7.35 -20.39 2.94
C ILE A 404 8.16 -20.02 4.19
N LEU A 405 8.93 -18.93 4.12
CA LEU A 405 9.70 -18.40 5.24
C LEU A 405 8.79 -18.01 6.42
N ILE A 406 7.69 -17.29 6.17
CA ILE A 406 6.75 -16.85 7.20
C ILE A 406 6.09 -18.05 7.90
N LYS A 407 5.62 -19.04 7.11
CA LYS A 407 5.04 -20.28 7.64
C LYS A 407 6.05 -21.10 8.43
N GLY A 408 7.28 -21.22 7.94
CA GLY A 408 8.37 -21.94 8.62
C GLY A 408 8.76 -21.29 9.95
N LEU A 409 8.81 -19.96 10.01
CA LEU A 409 9.13 -19.22 11.23
C LEU A 409 7.97 -19.16 12.24
N LYS A 410 6.76 -19.61 11.86
CA LYS A 410 5.53 -19.51 12.67
C LYS A 410 5.28 -18.08 13.17
N ILE A 411 5.55 -17.09 12.31
CA ILE A 411 5.25 -15.68 12.60
C ILE A 411 3.79 -15.44 12.26
N GLY A 412 3.05 -14.79 13.16
CA GLY A 412 1.64 -14.49 12.93
C GLY A 412 0.73 -15.69 13.23
N SER A 413 0.74 -16.18 14.48
CA SER A 413 -0.40 -16.97 14.93
C SER A 413 -1.62 -16.06 14.86
N SER A 414 -2.61 -16.44 14.05
CA SER A 414 -3.93 -15.79 13.92
C SER A 414 -4.48 -15.29 15.26
N LYS A 415 -4.17 -16.00 16.35
CA LYS A 415 -4.49 -15.65 17.73
C LYS A 415 -4.21 -14.20 18.12
N GLU A 416 -3.02 -13.61 17.87
CA GLU A 416 -2.75 -12.24 18.35
C GLU A 416 -3.62 -11.19 17.66
N GLN A 417 -3.83 -11.33 16.34
CA GLN A 417 -4.71 -10.42 15.58
C GLN A 417 -6.19 -10.68 15.87
N GLU A 418 -6.60 -11.94 15.97
CA GLU A 418 -7.95 -12.33 16.38
C GLU A 418 -8.26 -11.83 17.80
N ASP A 419 -7.29 -11.87 18.71
CA ASP A 419 -7.41 -11.37 20.07
C ASP A 419 -7.52 -9.85 20.12
N GLU A 420 -6.72 -9.12 19.32
CA GLU A 420 -6.82 -7.66 19.22
C GLU A 420 -8.18 -7.24 18.62
N GLU A 421 -8.60 -7.89 17.53
CA GLU A 421 -9.89 -7.63 16.90
C GLU A 421 -11.04 -7.93 17.87
N ARG A 422 -10.98 -9.07 18.58
CA ARG A 422 -11.98 -9.46 19.58
C ARG A 422 -12.03 -8.47 20.73
N LYS A 423 -10.88 -8.03 21.26
CA LYS A 423 -10.78 -7.00 22.31
C LYS A 423 -11.41 -5.69 21.86
N LEU A 424 -11.11 -5.24 20.64
CA LEU A 424 -11.71 -4.03 20.07
C LEU A 424 -13.24 -4.17 19.95
N ARG A 425 -13.73 -5.30 19.42
CA ARG A 425 -15.17 -5.57 19.30
C ARG A 425 -15.87 -5.57 20.65
N LEU A 426 -15.28 -6.21 21.66
CA LEU A 426 -15.80 -6.23 23.03
C LEU A 426 -15.83 -4.84 23.64
N MET A 427 -14.75 -4.07 23.49
CA MET A 427 -14.67 -2.70 24.01
C MET A 427 -15.76 -1.81 23.40
N VAL A 428 -15.94 -1.86 22.08
CA VAL A 428 -16.98 -1.09 21.38
C VAL A 428 -18.37 -1.54 21.80
N ALA A 429 -18.60 -2.85 21.93
CA ALA A 429 -19.90 -3.39 22.33
C ALA A 429 -20.27 -3.02 23.77
N ASN A 430 -19.34 -3.17 24.72
CA ASN A 430 -19.52 -2.76 26.12
C ASN A 430 -19.74 -1.26 26.25
N SER A 431 -18.91 -0.45 25.58
CA SER A 431 -19.09 1.02 25.60
C SER A 431 -20.44 1.43 25.00
N SER A 432 -20.95 0.68 24.03
CA SER A 432 -22.28 0.93 23.46
C SER A 432 -23.39 0.61 24.47
N LEU A 433 -23.26 -0.48 25.24
CA LEU A 433 -24.18 -0.80 26.33
C LEU A 433 -24.15 0.25 27.43
N ASP A 434 -22.96 0.71 27.82
CA ASP A 434 -22.80 1.79 28.81
C ASP A 434 -23.49 3.06 28.32
N TYR A 435 -23.29 3.44 27.05
CA TYR A 435 -23.98 4.56 26.44
C TYR A 435 -25.51 4.41 26.43
N ILE A 436 -26.03 3.22 26.11
CA ILE A 436 -27.48 2.94 26.17
C ILE A 436 -27.97 3.08 27.61
N ASN A 437 -27.25 2.54 28.58
CA ASN A 437 -27.64 2.60 29.99
C ASN A 437 -27.58 4.01 30.56
N ASP A 438 -26.63 4.85 30.14
CA ASP A 438 -26.48 6.21 30.63
C ASP A 438 -27.40 7.21 29.94
N THR A 439 -27.61 7.08 28.63
CA THR A 439 -28.41 8.02 27.84
C THR A 439 -29.91 7.83 28.07
N PHE A 440 -30.35 6.60 28.31
CA PHE A 440 -31.76 6.25 28.47
C PHE A 440 -32.18 6.02 29.94
N LYS A 441 -31.41 6.57 30.89
CA LYS A 441 -31.61 6.40 32.34
C LYS A 441 -32.81 7.15 32.93
N SER A 442 -33.49 8.02 32.17
CA SER A 442 -34.55 8.90 32.69
C SER A 442 -35.81 8.92 31.83
N LYS A 443 -36.92 8.41 32.38
CA LYS A 443 -38.33 8.81 32.15
C LYS A 443 -38.70 9.23 30.71
N ASP A 444 -38.42 8.38 29.72
CA ASP A 444 -38.96 8.54 28.36
C ASP A 444 -40.07 7.48 28.16
N PRO A 445 -41.21 7.79 27.52
CA PRO A 445 -42.35 6.87 27.37
C PRO A 445 -42.09 5.63 26.49
N ASN A 446 -40.84 5.37 26.09
CA ASN A 446 -40.42 4.32 25.17
C ASN A 446 -39.52 3.26 25.86
N GLU A 447 -39.84 2.87 27.09
CA GLU A 447 -39.03 1.89 27.86
C GLU A 447 -38.88 0.54 27.13
N GLU A 448 -39.91 0.10 26.40
CA GLU A 448 -39.89 -1.10 25.55
C GLU A 448 -38.87 -0.98 24.40
N VAL A 449 -38.77 0.18 23.75
CA VAL A 449 -37.80 0.44 22.66
C VAL A 449 -36.38 0.32 23.19
N ILE A 450 -36.13 0.87 24.37
CA ILE A 450 -34.81 0.85 25.01
C ILE A 450 -34.44 -0.57 25.42
N GLN A 451 -35.39 -1.35 25.96
CA GLN A 451 -35.16 -2.76 26.31
C GLN A 451 -34.81 -3.60 25.08
N GLU A 452 -35.51 -3.40 23.95
CA GLU A 452 -35.22 -4.15 22.72
C GLU A 452 -33.84 -3.80 22.16
N ILE A 453 -33.46 -2.53 22.14
CA ILE A 453 -32.10 -2.10 21.76
C ILE A 453 -31.07 -2.71 22.71
N ARG A 454 -31.27 -2.63 24.03
CA ARG A 454 -30.35 -3.19 25.03
C ARG A 454 -30.14 -4.69 24.80
N LYS A 455 -31.22 -5.46 24.62
CA LYS A 455 -31.19 -6.91 24.39
C LYS A 455 -30.32 -7.28 23.18
N LEU A 456 -30.42 -6.52 22.08
CA LEU A 456 -29.61 -6.76 20.88
C LEU A 456 -28.10 -6.60 21.15
N TYR A 457 -27.70 -5.58 21.92
CA TYR A 457 -26.29 -5.33 22.24
C TYR A 457 -25.77 -6.28 23.32
N GLU A 458 -26.59 -6.67 24.31
CA GLU A 458 -26.25 -7.70 25.30
C GLU A 458 -25.99 -9.06 24.66
N LEU A 459 -26.84 -9.45 23.69
CA LEU A 459 -26.61 -10.64 22.87
C LEU A 459 -25.25 -10.51 22.18
N ARG A 460 -24.99 -9.39 21.48
CA ARG A 460 -23.72 -9.19 20.76
C ARG A 460 -22.49 -9.30 21.67
N VAL A 461 -22.54 -8.76 22.89
CA VAL A 461 -21.48 -8.93 23.90
C VAL A 461 -21.34 -10.40 24.31
N GLY A 462 -22.45 -11.09 24.56
CA GLY A 462 -22.46 -12.51 24.92
C GLY A 462 -21.81 -13.41 23.87
N TRP A 463 -22.14 -13.22 22.59
CA TRP A 463 -21.51 -13.91 21.46
C TRP A 463 -20.00 -13.65 21.40
N LEU A 464 -19.58 -12.40 21.52
CA LEU A 464 -18.15 -12.03 21.49
C LEU A 464 -17.37 -12.52 22.72
N ALA A 465 -18.04 -12.66 23.87
CA ALA A 465 -17.45 -13.17 25.11
C ALA A 465 -17.30 -14.71 25.10
N GLY A 466 -17.85 -15.40 24.10
CA GLY A 466 -17.79 -16.86 24.00
C GLY A 466 -18.68 -17.57 25.01
N LYS A 467 -19.78 -16.94 25.43
CA LYS A 467 -20.80 -17.61 26.24
C LYS A 467 -21.63 -18.51 25.32
N ASP A 468 -21.69 -19.82 25.61
CA ASP A 468 -22.62 -20.74 24.98
C ASP A 468 -24.06 -20.30 25.29
N PHE A 469 -24.70 -19.66 24.33
CA PHE A 469 -26.13 -19.41 24.37
C PHE A 469 -26.86 -20.71 24.02
N GLN A 470 -26.96 -21.63 24.97
CA GLN A 470 -27.97 -22.68 24.91
C GLN A 470 -29.34 -22.00 25.01
N ASN A 471 -30.15 -22.16 23.96
CA ASN A 471 -31.59 -21.90 23.88
C ASN A 471 -32.18 -21.08 25.03
N ARG A 472 -32.09 -19.75 24.93
CA ARG A 472 -33.20 -18.94 25.41
C ARG A 472 -34.13 -18.81 24.22
N ASP A 473 -35.32 -19.40 24.32
CA ASP A 473 -36.41 -19.19 23.39
C ASP A 473 -36.55 -17.69 23.13
N ILE A 474 -36.04 -17.25 21.99
CA ILE A 474 -36.30 -15.90 21.51
C ILE A 474 -37.73 -15.98 20.98
N ASN A 475 -38.70 -15.82 21.89
CA ASN A 475 -40.03 -15.40 21.53
C ASN A 475 -39.90 -13.99 20.95
N VAL A 476 -39.50 -13.91 19.67
CA VAL A 476 -39.82 -12.77 18.82
C VAL A 476 -41.32 -12.88 18.61
N GLN A 477 -42.10 -12.44 19.60
CA GLN A 477 -43.51 -12.15 19.35
C GLN A 477 -43.50 -11.18 18.18
N LYS A 478 -44.02 -11.65 17.04
CA LYS A 478 -44.39 -10.79 15.91
C LYS A 478 -45.45 -9.82 16.41
N GLN A 479 -45.04 -8.74 17.07
CA GLN A 479 -45.87 -7.56 17.22
C GLN A 479 -45.88 -6.83 15.88
N THR A 480 -46.57 -7.47 14.93
CA THR A 480 -47.11 -6.83 13.74
C THR A 480 -48.11 -5.78 14.24
N GLY A 481 -47.78 -4.49 14.18
CA GLY A 481 -48.79 -3.47 14.46
C GLY A 481 -48.36 -2.02 14.66
N ASN A 482 -47.10 -1.70 14.97
CA ASN A 482 -46.76 -0.29 15.30
C ASN A 482 -45.51 0.18 14.53
N SER A 483 -45.73 0.73 13.33
CA SER A 483 -44.67 1.37 12.51
C SER A 483 -43.90 2.43 13.31
N ILE A 484 -44.58 3.13 14.23
CA ILE A 484 -44.00 4.10 15.16
C ILE A 484 -42.95 3.47 16.09
N PHE A 485 -43.25 2.29 16.65
CA PHE A 485 -42.31 1.58 17.54
C PHE A 485 -41.06 1.15 16.76
N LEU A 486 -41.24 0.57 15.58
CA LEU A 486 -40.12 0.16 14.72
C LEU A 486 -39.28 1.37 14.28
N GLU A 487 -39.91 2.50 13.93
CA GLU A 487 -39.22 3.75 13.60
C GLU A 487 -38.37 4.24 14.78
N GLN A 488 -38.89 4.20 16.02
CA GLN A 488 -38.17 4.59 17.23
C GLN A 488 -36.99 3.66 17.53
N VAL A 489 -37.16 2.33 17.37
CA VAL A 489 -36.06 1.36 17.51
C VAL A 489 -34.94 1.66 16.51
N ILE A 490 -35.29 1.90 15.24
CA ILE A 490 -34.30 2.22 14.20
C ILE A 490 -33.58 3.53 14.51
N LYS A 491 -34.30 4.58 14.93
CA LYS A 491 -33.70 5.86 15.35
C LYS A 491 -32.75 5.69 16.54
N GLY A 492 -33.13 4.87 17.53
CA GLY A 492 -32.26 4.55 18.67
C GLY A 492 -30.99 3.81 18.25
N GLN A 493 -31.09 2.83 17.34
CA GLN A 493 -29.92 2.13 16.80
C GLN A 493 -29.00 3.06 15.98
N LEU A 494 -29.56 4.03 15.25
CA LEU A 494 -28.77 5.08 14.58
C LEU A 494 -28.04 5.97 15.58
N ALA A 495 -28.66 6.34 16.70
CA ALA A 495 -28.00 7.11 17.76
C ALA A 495 -26.83 6.33 18.39
N VAL A 496 -26.99 5.04 18.65
CA VAL A 496 -25.89 4.18 19.11
C VAL A 496 -24.79 4.07 18.05
N THR A 497 -25.16 4.03 16.76
CA THR A 497 -24.19 4.03 15.65
C THR A 497 -23.38 5.33 15.61
N ASP A 498 -24.00 6.48 15.84
CA ASP A 498 -23.32 7.77 15.96
C ASP A 498 -22.37 7.84 17.17
N PHE A 499 -22.76 7.25 18.30
CA PHE A 499 -21.88 7.10 19.44
C PHE A 499 -20.67 6.22 19.09
N LYS A 500 -20.90 5.04 18.49
CA LYS A 500 -19.83 4.14 18.04
C LYS A 500 -18.86 4.83 17.08
N ARG A 501 -19.36 5.68 16.16
CA ARG A 501 -18.51 6.48 15.26
C ARG A 501 -17.57 7.40 16.04
N LYS A 502 -18.11 8.14 17.01
CA LYS A 502 -17.31 9.03 17.89
C LYS A 502 -16.30 8.24 18.72
N LEU A 503 -16.65 7.04 19.18
CA LEU A 503 -15.75 6.16 19.92
C LEU A 503 -14.61 5.65 19.02
N LEU A 504 -14.91 5.13 17.84
CA LEU A 504 -13.89 4.67 16.88
C LEU A 504 -12.95 5.80 16.47
N LEU A 505 -13.47 7.02 16.30
CA LEU A 505 -12.67 8.22 16.07
C LEU A 505 -11.66 8.48 17.19
N ARG A 506 -12.09 8.36 18.46
CA ARG A 506 -11.17 8.48 19.61
C ARG A 506 -10.14 7.36 19.60
N LEU A 507 -10.56 6.11 19.44
CA LEU A 507 -9.64 4.96 19.41
C LEU A 507 -8.61 5.07 18.28
N TYR A 508 -9.02 5.55 17.11
CA TYR A 508 -8.13 5.88 15.99
C TYR A 508 -7.13 6.98 16.36
N ARG A 509 -7.62 8.04 17.02
CA ARG A 509 -6.81 9.14 17.54
C ARG A 509 -6.01 8.82 18.79
N ASP A 510 -6.23 7.70 19.46
CA ASP A 510 -5.46 7.24 20.62
C ASP A 510 -4.35 6.30 20.14
N GLY A 511 -4.60 5.50 19.10
CA GLY A 511 -3.60 4.64 18.45
C GLY A 511 -3.46 3.26 19.09
N ASN A 512 -4.29 2.94 20.09
CA ASN A 512 -4.23 1.68 20.84
C ASN A 512 -4.61 0.44 20.03
N TYR A 513 -5.28 0.62 18.89
CA TYR A 513 -5.76 -0.46 18.02
C TYR A 513 -5.32 -0.28 16.56
N SER A 514 -5.25 -1.39 15.83
CA SER A 514 -4.86 -1.41 14.42
C SER A 514 -5.83 -0.66 13.51
N VAL A 515 -5.28 0.16 12.61
CA VAL A 515 -6.09 0.89 11.61
C VAL A 515 -6.86 -0.08 10.72
N ALA A 516 -6.27 -1.24 10.41
CA ALA A 516 -6.97 -2.31 9.70
C ALA A 516 -8.21 -2.81 10.47
N ASN A 517 -8.10 -3.08 11.78
CA ASN A 517 -9.22 -3.53 12.60
C ASN A 517 -10.27 -2.44 12.80
N ILE A 518 -9.85 -1.18 13.01
CA ILE A 518 -10.76 -0.04 13.11
C ILE A 518 -11.55 0.13 11.80
N ARG A 519 -10.88 0.08 10.64
CA ARG A 519 -11.54 0.19 9.31
C ARG A 519 -12.45 -0.98 9.02
N LYS A 520 -12.09 -2.18 9.47
CA LYS A 520 -12.96 -3.36 9.37
C LYS A 520 -14.27 -3.14 10.14
N LEU A 521 -14.20 -2.66 11.38
CA LEU A 521 -15.40 -2.28 12.15
C LEU A 521 -16.17 -1.12 11.50
N GLU A 522 -15.47 -0.11 10.98
CA GLU A 522 -16.08 1.04 10.30
C GLU A 522 -16.87 0.59 9.06
N LYS A 523 -16.32 -0.33 8.26
CA LYS A 523 -17.00 -0.92 7.10
C LYS A 523 -18.24 -1.71 7.51
N GLU A 524 -18.16 -2.52 8.56
CA GLU A 524 -19.34 -3.23 9.10
C GLU A 524 -20.41 -2.25 9.59
N MET A 525 -20.01 -1.18 10.27
CA MET A 525 -20.92 -0.13 10.73
C MET A 525 -21.56 0.65 9.60
N ASP A 526 -20.83 0.91 8.51
CA ASP A 526 -21.38 1.58 7.33
C ASP A 526 -22.44 0.72 6.63
N LEU A 527 -22.26 -0.60 6.62
CA LEU A 527 -23.27 -1.55 6.14
C LEU A 527 -24.50 -1.61 7.07
N ASP A 528 -24.28 -1.68 8.39
CA ASP A 528 -25.35 -1.65 9.39
C ASP A 528 -26.17 -0.35 9.25
N GLU A 529 -25.52 0.81 9.14
CA GLU A 529 -26.20 2.10 8.96
C GLU A 529 -26.99 2.18 7.65
N SER A 530 -26.42 1.68 6.55
CA SER A 530 -27.12 1.62 5.27
C SER A 530 -28.40 0.79 5.37
N ARG A 531 -28.34 -0.36 6.04
CA ARG A 531 -29.51 -1.22 6.29
C ARG A 531 -30.57 -0.49 7.12
N LEU A 532 -30.17 0.12 8.24
CA LEU A 532 -31.08 0.84 9.14
C LEU A 532 -31.78 2.01 8.44
N ARG A 533 -31.03 2.81 7.66
CA ARG A 533 -31.62 3.92 6.90
C ARG A 533 -32.54 3.44 5.78
N SER A 534 -32.28 2.29 5.18
CA SER A 534 -33.19 1.68 4.20
C SER A 534 -34.50 1.24 4.87
N GLN A 535 -34.42 0.58 6.02
CA GLN A 535 -35.60 0.19 6.80
C GLN A 535 -36.41 1.40 7.28
N LEU A 536 -35.73 2.48 7.67
CA LEU A 536 -36.39 3.72 8.08
C LEU A 536 -37.21 4.35 6.94
N LYS A 537 -36.77 4.21 5.69
CA LYS A 537 -37.53 4.70 4.53
C LYS A 537 -38.78 3.86 4.31
N THR A 538 -38.64 2.53 4.28
CA THR A 538 -39.79 1.63 4.07
C THR A 538 -40.86 1.82 5.15
N VAL A 539 -40.46 2.01 6.41
CA VAL A 539 -41.40 2.22 7.54
C VAL A 539 -42.10 3.59 7.49
N LYS A 540 -41.58 4.56 6.74
CA LYS A 540 -42.22 5.86 6.52
C LYS A 540 -43.16 5.89 5.32
N ASP A 541 -42.95 4.97 4.37
CA ASP A 541 -43.75 4.84 3.16
C ASP A 541 -44.98 3.93 3.40
N ASP A 542 -44.94 3.09 4.44
CA ASP A 542 -46.06 2.32 5.02
C ASP A 542 -46.84 3.14 6.06
#